data_AF-N1R1P3-F1
#
_entry.id   AF-N1R1P3-F1
#
_cell.length_a   1.000
_cell.length_b   1.000
_cell.length_c   1.000
_cell.angle_alpha   90.00
_cell.angle_beta   90.00
_cell.angle_gamma   90.00
#
_symmetry.space_group_name_H-M   'P 1'
#
loop_
_entity.id
_entity.type
_entity.pdbx_description
1 polymer ?
#
loop_
_entity_poly.entity_id
_entity_poly.type
_entity_poly.pdbx_seq_one_letter_code
_entity_poly.pdbx_strand_id
1 'polypeptide(L)'
;MEGEEGTVDMSPEASAMLEQLMLAQAQECCFERALAAGTSPAACSKVARQNNPIIKKSHNHTNRNKIFDIRKIFASGLMQAALYYEEAYAALVIPPLQNHFERSWLSHIQLKAAQFNAEACYRYAIELHEKMEIGEEIARLQFGVNAVVDAKRTARGAPASLYDSVSRLEQDMNQNLEKAVNENNRIYLMRVPAAKLLSPLPSASLVRSASKSEVLDAKAETGLQSS
;
A
#
# COMPACT_ATOMS: atom_id res chain seq x y z
N MET A 1 17.08 30.76 -30.90
CA MET A 1 16.88 30.65 -29.45
C MET A 1 16.90 29.17 -29.14
N GLU A 2 18.09 28.66 -28.86
CA GLU A 2 18.26 27.32 -28.31
C GLU A 2 17.63 27.37 -26.92
N GLY A 3 16.52 26.66 -26.72
CA GLY A 3 15.97 26.49 -25.37
C GLY A 3 17.00 25.69 -24.59
N GLU A 4 17.46 26.23 -23.45
CA GLU A 4 18.22 25.45 -22.48
C GLU A 4 17.39 24.21 -22.15
N GLU A 5 17.81 23.06 -22.69
CA GLU A 5 17.22 21.77 -22.39
C GLU A 5 17.57 21.50 -20.92
N GLY A 6 16.58 21.68 -20.04
CA GLY A 6 16.75 21.52 -18.60
C GLY A 6 17.31 20.14 -18.26
N THR A 7 18.07 20.06 -17.17
CA THR A 7 18.62 18.79 -16.70
C THR A 7 17.49 17.78 -16.39
N VAL A 8 17.74 16.48 -16.62
CA VAL A 8 16.71 15.42 -16.54
C VAL A 8 15.98 15.37 -15.19
N ASP A 9 16.64 15.77 -14.11
CA ASP A 9 16.08 15.88 -12.76
C ASP A 9 15.02 16.98 -12.61
N MET A 10 15.00 17.98 -13.50
CA MET A 10 13.98 19.04 -13.56
C MET A 10 12.93 18.81 -14.66
N SER A 11 12.95 17.64 -15.30
CA SER A 11 11.96 17.26 -16.32
C SER A 11 10.56 17.08 -15.71
N PRO A 12 9.49 17.24 -16.53
CA PRO A 12 8.13 16.89 -16.11
C PRO A 12 8.01 15.43 -15.64
N GLU A 13 8.73 14.50 -16.27
CA GLU A 13 8.76 13.09 -15.93
C GLU A 13 9.37 12.86 -14.54
N ALA A 14 10.50 13.51 -14.24
CA ALA A 14 11.14 13.43 -12.93
C ALA A 14 10.24 14.02 -11.85
N SER A 15 9.60 15.15 -12.13
CA SER A 15 8.66 15.82 -11.21
C SER A 15 7.46 14.92 -10.90
N ALA A 16 6.84 14.31 -11.93
CA ALA A 16 5.71 13.41 -11.75
C ALA A 16 6.10 12.14 -10.97
N MET A 17 7.26 11.55 -11.27
CA MET A 17 7.78 10.39 -10.54
C MET A 17 8.02 10.71 -9.06
N LEU A 18 8.65 11.86 -8.77
CA LEU A 18 8.89 12.32 -7.40
C LEU A 18 7.57 12.63 -6.67
N GLU A 19 6.58 13.19 -7.35
CA GLU A 19 5.25 13.40 -6.79
C GLU A 19 4.62 12.06 -6.37
N GLN A 20 4.66 11.04 -7.23
CA GLN A 20 4.16 9.70 -6.89
C GLN A 20 4.92 9.09 -5.71
N LEU A 21 6.25 9.23 -5.67
CA LEU A 21 7.06 8.76 -4.56
C LEU A 21 6.69 9.46 -3.24
N MET A 22 6.46 10.78 -3.26
CA MET A 22 6.03 11.54 -2.09
C MET A 22 4.63 11.15 -1.63
N LEU A 23 3.69 10.92 -2.56
CA LEU A 23 2.35 10.42 -2.23
C LEU A 23 2.42 9.02 -1.61
N ALA A 24 3.29 8.15 -2.11
CA ALA A 24 3.51 6.82 -1.56
C ALA A 24 4.00 6.89 -0.10
N GLN A 25 5.02 7.71 0.16
CA GLN A 25 5.58 7.91 1.51
C GLN A 25 4.59 8.58 2.47
N ALA A 26 3.81 9.55 1.98
CA ALA A 26 2.77 10.20 2.77
C ALA A 26 1.66 9.20 3.15
N GLN A 27 1.24 8.35 2.21
CA GLN A 27 0.24 7.31 2.44
C GLN A 27 0.75 6.26 3.44
N GLU A 28 2.02 5.86 3.35
CA GLU A 28 2.70 5.01 4.35
C GLU A 28 2.66 5.64 5.75
N CYS A 29 3.01 6.93 5.88
CA CYS A 29 2.99 7.64 7.16
C CYS A 29 1.57 7.70 7.75
N CYS A 30 0.55 7.96 6.92
CA CYS A 30 -0.86 7.91 7.34
C CYS A 30 -1.22 6.53 7.90
N PHE A 31 -0.73 5.46 7.28
CA PHE A 31 -0.95 4.09 7.72
C PHE A 31 -0.23 3.76 9.04
N GLU A 32 1.06 4.09 9.19
CA GLU A 32 1.80 3.83 10.43
C GLU A 32 1.18 4.55 11.63
N ARG A 33 0.74 5.80 11.43
CA ARG A 33 0.01 6.57 12.45
C ARG A 33 -1.32 5.91 12.81
N ALA A 34 -2.02 5.35 11.83
CA ALA A 34 -3.28 4.65 12.06
C ALA A 34 -3.09 3.32 12.82
N LEU A 35 -1.98 2.60 12.59
CA LEU A 35 -1.60 1.44 13.40
C LEU A 35 -1.22 1.82 14.82
N ALA A 36 -0.38 2.86 14.99
CA ALA A 36 0.10 3.32 16.29
C ALA A 36 -1.01 3.87 17.20
N ALA A 37 -2.03 4.51 16.61
CA ALA A 37 -3.21 4.98 17.33
C ALA A 37 -4.18 3.85 17.74
N GLY A 38 -3.84 2.59 17.42
CA GLY A 38 -4.67 1.42 17.59
C GLY A 38 -5.81 1.35 16.58
N THR A 39 -6.31 0.16 16.29
CA THR A 39 -7.48 -0.07 15.40
C THR A 39 -8.80 0.40 16.04
N SER A 40 -8.76 1.39 16.93
CA SER A 40 -9.96 1.94 17.54
C SER A 40 -10.78 2.69 16.48
N PRO A 41 -12.12 2.57 16.48
CA PRO A 41 -12.98 3.34 15.59
C PRO A 41 -12.74 4.86 15.64
N ALA A 42 -12.24 5.37 16.77
CA ALA A 42 -11.92 6.78 16.99
C ALA A 42 -10.59 7.23 16.34
N ALA A 43 -9.59 6.35 16.26
CA ALA A 43 -8.36 6.62 15.51
C ALA A 43 -8.63 6.60 14.00
N CYS A 44 -9.40 5.61 13.55
CA CYS A 44 -9.86 5.49 12.16
C CYS A 44 -10.72 6.68 11.74
N SER A 45 -11.55 7.23 12.64
CA SER A 45 -12.39 8.40 12.33
C SER A 45 -11.60 9.71 12.16
N LYS A 46 -10.42 9.85 12.78
CA LYS A 46 -9.53 11.01 12.56
C LYS A 46 -8.85 10.95 11.20
N VAL A 47 -8.37 9.78 10.80
CA VAL A 47 -7.85 9.53 9.43
C VAL A 47 -8.97 9.65 8.40
N ALA A 48 -10.19 9.24 8.74
CA ALA A 48 -11.38 9.31 7.89
C ALA A 48 -11.95 10.71 7.64
N ARG A 49 -11.58 11.72 8.43
CA ARG A 49 -12.05 13.11 8.22
C ARG A 49 -11.48 13.73 6.94
N GLN A 50 -10.44 13.13 6.35
CA GLN A 50 -9.98 13.45 4.99
C GLN A 50 -10.90 12.77 3.96
N ASN A 51 -12.08 13.37 3.72
CA ASN A 51 -12.93 13.29 2.51
C ASN A 51 -13.03 11.97 1.69
N ASN A 52 -12.98 10.78 2.30
CA ASN A 52 -13.17 9.53 1.56
C ASN A 52 -14.63 9.00 1.66
N PRO A 53 -15.37 8.85 0.54
CA PRO A 53 -16.78 8.41 0.54
C PRO A 53 -16.99 6.97 1.03
N ILE A 54 -15.98 6.11 0.97
CA ILE A 54 -16.06 4.71 1.45
C ILE A 54 -16.27 4.68 2.97
N ILE A 55 -15.69 5.65 3.69
CA ILE A 55 -15.66 5.65 5.16
C ILE A 55 -16.95 6.23 5.78
N LYS A 56 -17.65 7.12 5.06
CA LYS A 56 -18.94 7.67 5.51
C LYS A 56 -20.02 6.59 5.67
N LYS A 57 -19.94 5.49 4.91
CA LYS A 57 -20.88 4.36 5.03
C LYS A 57 -20.64 3.50 6.28
N SER A 58 -19.41 3.45 6.79
CA SER A 58 -19.03 2.58 7.91
C SER A 58 -19.58 3.01 9.28
N HIS A 59 -19.92 4.30 9.46
CA HIS A 59 -20.33 4.83 10.77
C HIS A 59 -21.65 4.26 11.32
N ASN A 60 -22.48 3.59 10.49
CA ASN A 60 -23.84 3.17 10.83
C ASN A 60 -24.00 1.68 11.19
N HIS A 61 -22.92 0.90 11.33
CA HIS A 61 -23.02 -0.55 11.49
C HIS A 61 -22.74 -1.10 12.91
N THR A 62 -23.15 -2.34 13.19
CA THR A 62 -22.91 -3.06 14.46
C THR A 62 -21.41 -3.28 14.72
N ASN A 63 -20.96 -3.46 15.98
CA ASN A 63 -19.53 -3.55 16.33
C ASN A 63 -18.70 -4.56 15.52
N ARG A 64 -19.25 -5.74 15.16
CA ARG A 64 -18.56 -6.68 14.25
C ARG A 64 -18.40 -6.10 12.86
N ASN A 65 -19.47 -5.58 12.26
CA ASN A 65 -19.42 -4.97 10.93
C ASN A 65 -18.47 -3.75 10.88
N LYS A 66 -18.38 -2.96 11.97
CA LYS A 66 -17.38 -1.88 12.08
C LYS A 66 -15.94 -2.38 11.99
N ILE A 67 -15.61 -3.55 12.56
CA ILE A 67 -14.24 -4.10 12.51
C ILE A 67 -13.87 -4.53 11.08
N PHE A 68 -14.83 -5.12 10.35
CA PHE A 68 -14.67 -5.48 8.94
C PHE A 68 -14.45 -4.26 8.08
N ASP A 69 -15.25 -3.20 8.27
CA ASP A 69 -15.09 -1.98 7.49
C ASP A 69 -13.73 -1.30 7.73
N ILE A 70 -13.25 -1.31 8.98
CA ILE A 70 -11.93 -0.78 9.32
C ILE A 70 -10.83 -1.57 8.59
N ARG A 71 -10.87 -2.90 8.62
CA ARG A 71 -9.89 -3.75 7.92
C ARG A 71 -9.87 -3.50 6.40
N LYS A 72 -11.04 -3.32 5.78
CA LYS A 72 -11.14 -2.96 4.36
C LYS A 72 -10.51 -1.61 4.06
N ILE A 73 -10.76 -0.61 4.90
CA ILE A 73 -10.17 0.73 4.74
C ILE A 73 -8.64 0.62 4.80
N PHE A 74 -8.11 -0.11 5.77
CA PHE A 74 -6.67 -0.34 5.88
C PHE A 74 -6.09 -1.05 4.66
N ALA A 75 -6.71 -2.16 4.21
CA ALA A 75 -6.27 -2.88 3.02
C ALA A 75 -6.28 -1.99 1.76
N SER A 76 -7.33 -1.16 1.60
CA SER A 76 -7.43 -0.24 0.46
C SER A 76 -6.41 0.91 0.51
N GLY A 77 -6.07 1.38 1.71
CA GLY A 77 -5.02 2.40 1.90
C GLY A 77 -3.63 1.87 1.60
N LEU A 78 -3.35 0.62 1.97
CA LEU A 78 -2.11 -0.08 1.63
C LEU A 78 -2.01 -0.36 0.14
N MET A 79 -3.10 -0.80 -0.48
CA MET A 79 -3.15 -0.98 -1.93
C MET A 79 -2.87 0.32 -2.68
N GLN A 80 -3.36 1.44 -2.17
CA GLN A 80 -3.05 2.74 -2.77
C GLN A 80 -1.56 3.11 -2.63
N ALA A 81 -0.93 2.83 -1.48
CA ALA A 81 0.51 3.05 -1.31
C ALA A 81 1.31 2.20 -2.30
N ALA A 82 0.94 0.93 -2.47
CA ALA A 82 1.57 0.02 -3.42
C ALA A 82 1.49 0.56 -4.85
N LEU A 83 0.33 1.04 -5.28
CA LEU A 83 0.13 1.62 -6.61
C LEU A 83 1.00 2.86 -6.86
N TYR A 84 1.13 3.75 -5.86
CA TYR A 84 2.00 4.93 -5.99
C TYR A 84 3.48 4.53 -6.11
N TYR A 85 3.94 3.53 -5.34
CA TYR A 85 5.30 3.00 -5.49
C TYR A 85 5.51 2.30 -6.85
N GLU A 86 4.54 1.52 -7.33
CA GLU A 86 4.61 0.88 -8.66
C GLU A 86 4.68 1.93 -9.78
N GLU A 87 3.88 2.99 -9.71
CA GLU A 87 3.90 4.07 -10.71
C GLU A 87 5.24 4.81 -10.70
N ALA A 88 5.78 5.11 -9.52
CA ALA A 88 7.11 5.69 -9.37
C ALA A 88 8.22 4.76 -9.93
N TYR A 89 8.15 3.46 -9.63
CA TYR A 89 9.09 2.47 -10.16
C TYR A 89 9.02 2.36 -11.68
N ALA A 90 7.80 2.29 -12.23
CA ALA A 90 7.57 2.20 -13.67
C ALA A 90 8.16 3.40 -14.43
N ALA A 91 8.02 4.61 -13.88
CA ALA A 91 8.63 5.82 -14.44
C ALA A 91 10.18 5.79 -14.36
N LEU A 92 10.75 5.25 -13.27
CA LEU A 92 12.20 5.18 -13.08
C LEU A 92 12.92 4.20 -14.01
N VAL A 93 12.24 3.15 -14.48
CA VAL A 93 12.86 2.09 -15.29
C VAL A 93 12.77 2.35 -16.80
N ILE A 94 12.12 3.43 -17.22
CA ILE A 94 11.95 3.81 -18.64
C ILE A 94 12.61 5.18 -18.94
N PRO A 95 13.03 5.45 -20.19
CA PRO A 95 13.46 6.79 -20.59
C PRO A 95 12.37 7.85 -20.37
N PRO A 96 12.71 9.11 -20.06
CA PRO A 96 14.07 9.67 -19.97
C PRO A 96 14.76 9.42 -18.62
N LEU A 97 14.08 8.87 -17.61
CA LEU A 97 14.62 8.77 -16.24
C LEU A 97 15.53 7.57 -16.02
N GLN A 98 15.46 6.56 -16.90
CA GLN A 98 16.25 5.35 -16.79
C GLN A 98 17.75 5.66 -16.63
N ASN A 99 18.37 5.10 -15.61
CA ASN A 99 19.78 5.30 -15.24
C ASN A 99 20.16 6.72 -14.75
N HIS A 100 19.19 7.64 -14.58
CA HIS A 100 19.45 8.97 -14.03
C HIS A 100 19.31 9.05 -12.50
N PHE A 101 18.74 8.01 -11.86
CA PHE A 101 18.61 7.89 -10.40
C PHE A 101 19.48 6.77 -9.85
N GLU A 102 19.84 6.88 -8.57
CA GLU A 102 20.62 5.85 -7.89
C GLU A 102 19.90 4.49 -7.90
N ARG A 103 20.66 3.41 -8.13
CA ARG A 103 20.11 2.05 -8.13
C ARG A 103 19.49 1.62 -6.79
N SER A 104 19.97 2.20 -5.70
CA SER A 104 19.44 2.02 -4.34
C SER A 104 17.97 2.46 -4.26
N TRP A 105 17.58 3.54 -4.95
CA TRP A 105 16.20 4.04 -5.02
C TRP A 105 15.30 3.05 -5.74
N LEU A 106 15.72 2.57 -6.93
CA LEU A 106 14.95 1.57 -7.68
C LEU A 106 14.70 0.32 -6.83
N SER A 107 15.72 -0.14 -6.12
CA SER A 107 15.62 -1.30 -5.24
C SER A 107 14.68 -1.05 -4.06
N HIS A 108 14.79 0.12 -3.42
CA HIS A 108 13.93 0.49 -2.29
C HIS A 108 12.46 0.59 -2.71
N ILE A 109 12.17 1.32 -3.80
CA ILE A 109 10.83 1.55 -4.33
C ILE A 109 10.20 0.24 -4.78
N GLN A 110 10.93 -0.62 -5.50
CA GLN A 110 10.45 -1.94 -5.92
C GLN A 110 10.06 -2.82 -4.72
N LEU A 111 10.92 -2.87 -3.69
CA LEU A 111 10.66 -3.71 -2.53
C LEU A 111 9.49 -3.17 -1.69
N LYS A 112 9.36 -1.84 -1.58
CA LYS A 112 8.21 -1.17 -0.96
C LYS A 112 6.90 -1.43 -1.70
N ALA A 113 6.90 -1.36 -3.04
CA ALA A 113 5.73 -1.67 -3.85
C ALA A 113 5.19 -3.09 -3.56
N ALA A 114 6.09 -4.08 -3.59
CA ALA A 114 5.76 -5.46 -3.29
C ALA A 114 5.32 -5.66 -1.83
N GLN A 115 5.98 -5.01 -0.87
CA GLN A 115 5.62 -5.06 0.55
C GLN A 115 4.17 -4.61 0.77
N PHE A 116 3.80 -3.44 0.23
CA PHE A 116 2.47 -2.88 0.44
C PHE A 116 1.38 -3.66 -0.29
N ASN A 117 1.68 -4.18 -1.49
CA ASN A 117 0.76 -5.06 -2.22
C ASN A 117 0.51 -6.37 -1.44
N ALA A 118 1.56 -6.99 -0.93
CA ALA A 118 1.46 -8.22 -0.13
C ALA A 118 0.72 -7.99 1.20
N GLU A 119 0.96 -6.87 1.89
CA GLU A 119 0.24 -6.50 3.11
C GLU A 119 -1.26 -6.29 2.83
N ALA A 120 -1.60 -5.63 1.72
CA ALA A 120 -3.00 -5.47 1.29
C ALA A 120 -3.66 -6.82 1.00
N CYS A 121 -2.97 -7.71 0.28
CA CYS A 121 -3.43 -9.07 0.01
C CYS A 121 -3.62 -9.89 1.30
N TYR A 122 -2.69 -9.79 2.24
CA TYR A 122 -2.75 -10.49 3.51
C TYR A 122 -3.95 -10.06 4.35
N ARG A 123 -4.18 -8.75 4.47
CA ARG A 123 -5.35 -8.22 5.20
C ARG A 123 -6.67 -8.62 4.56
N TYR A 124 -6.73 -8.61 3.23
CA TYR A 124 -7.90 -9.07 2.52
C TYR A 124 -8.14 -10.58 2.70
N ALA A 125 -7.08 -11.39 2.70
CA ALA A 125 -7.13 -12.83 2.96
C ALA A 125 -7.73 -13.14 4.34
N ILE A 126 -7.38 -12.38 5.37
CA ILE A 126 -7.98 -12.52 6.72
C ILE A 126 -9.51 -12.30 6.68
N GLU A 127 -10.00 -11.34 5.88
CA GLU A 127 -11.45 -11.13 5.72
C GLU A 127 -12.12 -12.26 4.94
N LEU A 128 -11.46 -12.81 3.93
CA LEU A 128 -11.95 -13.96 3.16
C LEU A 128 -12.09 -15.18 4.07
N HIS A 129 -11.12 -15.40 4.97
CA HIS A 129 -11.17 -16.47 5.96
C HIS A 129 -12.42 -16.37 6.84
N GLU A 130 -12.73 -15.17 7.34
CA GLU A 130 -13.91 -14.92 8.18
C GLU A 130 -15.24 -15.13 7.44
N LYS A 131 -15.25 -14.99 6.11
CA LYS A 131 -16.39 -15.30 5.24
C LYS A 131 -16.41 -16.74 4.74
N MET A 132 -15.41 -17.55 5.13
CA MET A 132 -15.17 -18.89 4.63
C MET A 132 -14.93 -18.95 3.11
N GLU A 133 -14.42 -17.88 2.49
CA GLU A 133 -14.03 -17.83 1.07
C GLU A 133 -12.59 -18.33 0.88
N ILE A 134 -12.32 -19.55 1.38
CA ILE A 134 -10.97 -20.09 1.58
C ILE A 134 -10.20 -20.29 0.25
N GLY A 135 -10.91 -20.62 -0.83
CA GLY A 135 -10.30 -20.75 -2.15
C GLY A 135 -9.62 -19.45 -2.60
N GLU A 136 -10.32 -18.31 -2.48
CA GLU A 136 -9.76 -17.00 -2.84
C GLU A 136 -8.69 -16.56 -1.83
N GLU A 137 -8.88 -16.84 -0.54
CA GLU A 137 -7.87 -16.57 0.50
C GLU A 137 -6.51 -17.15 0.12
N ILE A 138 -6.48 -18.45 -0.22
CA ILE A 138 -5.26 -19.15 -0.64
C ILE A 138 -4.63 -18.47 -1.86
N ALA A 139 -5.44 -18.15 -2.87
CA ALA A 139 -4.94 -17.53 -4.10
C ALA A 139 -4.35 -16.13 -3.83
N ARG A 140 -4.95 -15.33 -2.94
CA ARG A 140 -4.46 -14.00 -2.53
C ARG A 140 -3.15 -14.10 -1.77
N LEU A 141 -3.05 -15.05 -0.84
CA LEU A 141 -1.82 -15.29 -0.08
C LEU A 141 -0.68 -15.74 -1.00
N GLN A 142 -0.94 -16.69 -1.90
CA GLN A 142 0.04 -17.12 -2.91
C GLN A 142 0.51 -15.97 -3.80
N PHE A 143 -0.42 -15.12 -4.26
CA PHE A 143 -0.09 -13.96 -5.08
C PHE A 143 0.87 -13.00 -4.35
N GLY A 144 0.54 -12.62 -3.11
CA GLY A 144 1.38 -11.71 -2.33
C GLY A 144 2.73 -12.31 -1.93
N VAL A 145 2.78 -13.59 -1.53
CA VAL A 145 4.03 -14.29 -1.20
C VAL A 145 4.97 -14.34 -2.42
N ASN A 146 4.45 -14.71 -3.59
CA ASN A 146 5.26 -14.73 -4.81
C ASN A 146 5.80 -13.35 -5.17
N ALA A 147 4.98 -12.29 -5.01
CA ALA A 147 5.41 -10.93 -5.27
C ALA A 147 6.58 -10.48 -4.36
N VAL A 148 6.53 -10.78 -3.06
CA VAL A 148 7.63 -10.42 -2.14
C VAL A 148 8.89 -11.26 -2.38
N VAL A 149 8.75 -12.54 -2.69
CA VAL A 149 9.88 -13.42 -3.02
C VAL A 149 10.60 -12.91 -4.27
N ASP A 150 9.84 -12.59 -5.32
CA ASP A 150 10.39 -12.05 -6.56
C ASP A 150 11.05 -10.69 -6.34
N ALA A 151 10.40 -9.78 -5.60
CA ALA A 151 10.96 -8.46 -5.30
C ALA A 151 12.25 -8.53 -4.47
N LYS A 152 12.32 -9.41 -3.47
CA LYS A 152 13.56 -9.65 -2.68
C LYS A 152 14.71 -10.13 -3.56
N ARG A 153 14.43 -10.89 -4.63
CA ARG A 153 15.46 -11.39 -5.56
C ARG A 153 16.00 -10.28 -6.47
N THR A 154 15.14 -9.33 -6.87
CA THR A 154 15.47 -8.30 -7.87
C THR A 154 15.93 -6.97 -7.26
N ALA A 155 15.44 -6.61 -6.08
CA ALA A 155 15.71 -5.33 -5.40
C ALA A 155 17.09 -5.26 -4.72
N ARG A 156 18.16 -5.61 -5.44
CA ARG A 156 19.53 -5.67 -4.91
C ARG A 156 20.05 -4.27 -4.58
N GLY A 157 20.21 -4.00 -3.28
CA GLY A 157 20.69 -2.71 -2.77
C GLY A 157 19.68 -1.97 -1.90
N ALA A 158 18.48 -2.53 -1.68
CA ALA A 158 17.56 -2.01 -0.68
C ALA A 158 18.11 -2.16 0.76
N PRO A 159 17.71 -1.30 1.72
CA PRO A 159 18.19 -1.35 3.10
C PRO A 159 17.88 -2.70 3.79
N ALA A 160 18.80 -3.17 4.64
CA ALA A 160 18.63 -4.44 5.38
C ALA A 160 17.37 -4.45 6.24
N SER A 161 17.02 -3.34 6.90
CA SER A 161 15.80 -3.20 7.69
C SER A 161 14.53 -3.43 6.87
N LEU A 162 14.52 -3.04 5.59
CA LEU A 162 13.40 -3.27 4.69
C LEU A 162 13.31 -4.77 4.34
N TYR A 163 14.43 -5.42 4.05
CA TYR A 163 14.47 -6.87 3.87
C TYR A 163 13.97 -7.65 5.08
N ASP A 164 14.35 -7.22 6.28
CA ASP A 164 13.89 -7.84 7.53
C ASP A 164 12.37 -7.68 7.71
N SER A 165 11.85 -6.49 7.43
CA SER A 165 10.40 -6.21 7.47
C SER A 165 9.62 -7.08 6.48
N VAL A 166 10.08 -7.15 5.23
CA VAL A 166 9.43 -7.97 4.19
C VAL A 166 9.56 -9.47 4.50
N SER A 167 10.67 -9.91 5.08
CA SER A 167 10.85 -11.33 5.46
C SER A 167 9.93 -11.75 6.61
N ARG A 168 9.64 -10.85 7.55
CA ARG A 168 8.63 -11.10 8.60
C ARG A 168 7.23 -11.20 8.01
N LEU A 169 6.86 -10.27 7.12
CA LEU A 169 5.58 -10.34 6.40
C LEU A 169 5.44 -11.64 5.61
N GLU A 170 6.48 -12.03 4.85
CA GLU A 170 6.53 -13.28 4.11
C GLU A 170 6.31 -14.50 5.03
N GLN A 171 6.94 -14.52 6.20
CA GLN A 171 6.79 -15.59 7.18
C GLN A 171 5.34 -15.67 7.70
N ASP A 172 4.73 -14.55 8.08
CA ASP A 172 3.36 -14.48 8.58
C ASP A 172 2.35 -14.93 7.51
N MET A 173 2.53 -14.48 6.27
CA MET A 173 1.69 -14.88 5.14
C MET A 173 1.81 -16.38 4.85
N ASN A 174 3.02 -16.95 4.88
CA ASN A 174 3.22 -18.38 4.65
C ASN A 174 2.57 -19.24 5.73
N GLN A 175 2.61 -18.83 7.00
CA GLN A 175 1.91 -19.54 8.08
C GLN A 175 0.40 -19.56 7.85
N ASN A 176 -0.19 -18.43 7.46
CA ASN A 176 -1.63 -18.36 7.14
C ASN A 176 -1.96 -19.18 5.89
N LEU A 177 -1.09 -19.15 4.87
CA LEU A 177 -1.28 -19.93 3.65
C LEU A 177 -1.27 -21.44 3.94
N GLU A 178 -0.29 -21.91 4.72
CA GLU A 178 -0.21 -23.32 5.11
C GLU A 178 -1.47 -23.76 5.87
N LYS A 179 -1.93 -22.94 6.81
CA LYS A 179 -3.16 -23.17 7.56
C LYS A 179 -4.38 -23.25 6.62
N ALA A 180 -4.59 -22.24 5.78
CA ALA A 180 -5.72 -22.17 4.87
C ALA A 180 -5.73 -23.35 3.87
N VAL A 181 -4.58 -23.72 3.32
CA VAL A 181 -4.43 -24.88 2.43
C VAL A 181 -4.78 -26.18 3.14
N ASN A 182 -4.26 -26.40 4.35
CA ASN A 182 -4.54 -27.60 5.14
C ASN A 182 -6.03 -27.72 5.48
N GLU A 183 -6.65 -26.62 5.91
CA GLU A 183 -8.09 -26.59 6.19
C GLU A 183 -8.92 -26.80 4.91
N ASN A 184 -8.55 -26.17 3.80
CA ASN A 184 -9.24 -26.35 2.53
C ASN A 184 -9.15 -27.80 2.05
N ASN A 185 -8.01 -28.46 2.19
CA ASN A 185 -7.83 -29.86 1.78
C ASN A 185 -8.58 -30.86 2.66
N ARG A 186 -8.97 -30.48 3.89
CA ARG A 186 -9.59 -31.39 4.87
C ARG A 186 -11.07 -31.11 5.12
N ILE A 187 -11.49 -29.86 4.98
CA ILE A 187 -12.80 -29.37 5.43
C ILE A 187 -13.57 -28.78 4.26
N TYR A 188 -13.04 -27.74 3.62
CA TYR A 188 -13.83 -26.90 2.71
C TYR A 188 -13.84 -27.38 1.25
N LEU A 189 -12.75 -28.00 0.81
CA LEU A 189 -12.56 -28.57 -0.54
C LEU A 189 -12.89 -27.58 -1.67
N MET A 190 -12.63 -26.30 -1.46
CA MET A 190 -12.89 -25.25 -2.44
C MET A 190 -11.83 -25.25 -3.53
N ARG A 191 -12.25 -24.96 -4.76
CA ARG A 191 -11.31 -24.74 -5.86
C ARG A 191 -10.55 -23.43 -5.63
N VAL A 192 -9.23 -23.51 -5.66
CA VAL A 192 -8.37 -22.31 -5.65
C VAL A 192 -8.38 -21.67 -7.05
N PRO A 193 -8.80 -20.40 -7.20
CA PRO A 193 -8.77 -19.70 -8.46
C PRO A 193 -7.32 -19.37 -8.88
N ALA A 194 -7.08 -19.24 -10.19
CA ALA A 194 -5.78 -18.79 -10.68
C ALA A 194 -5.59 -17.28 -10.38
N ALA A 195 -4.36 -16.86 -10.07
CA ALA A 195 -4.06 -15.47 -9.72
C ALA A 195 -4.58 -14.42 -10.73
N LYS A 196 -4.52 -14.74 -12.03
CA LYS A 196 -5.03 -13.88 -13.12
C LYS A 196 -6.55 -13.67 -13.13
N LEU A 197 -7.29 -14.50 -12.39
CA LEU A 197 -8.74 -14.42 -12.27
C LEU A 197 -9.17 -13.67 -11.00
N LEU A 198 -8.22 -13.28 -10.14
CA LEU A 198 -8.52 -12.49 -8.96
C LEU A 198 -8.93 -11.08 -9.36
N SER A 199 -9.99 -10.58 -8.73
CA SER A 199 -10.37 -9.18 -8.89
C SER A 199 -9.28 -8.27 -8.31
N PRO A 200 -8.98 -7.13 -8.94
CA PRO A 200 -8.12 -6.11 -8.33
C PRO A 200 -8.68 -5.70 -6.95
N LEU A 201 -7.81 -5.53 -5.95
CA LEU A 201 -8.24 -5.00 -4.67
C LEU A 201 -8.65 -3.53 -4.82
N PRO A 202 -9.66 -3.06 -4.07
CA PRO A 202 -9.99 -1.64 -4.05
C PRO A 202 -8.81 -0.83 -3.48
N SER A 203 -8.55 0.34 -4.05
CA SER A 203 -7.57 1.30 -3.54
C SER A 203 -8.25 2.58 -3.05
N ALA A 204 -7.66 3.21 -2.05
CA ALA A 204 -8.19 4.42 -1.44
C ALA A 204 -7.07 5.36 -1.00
N SER A 205 -7.00 6.54 -1.62
CA SER A 205 -6.05 7.56 -1.19
C SER A 205 -6.54 8.34 0.03
N LEU A 206 -5.64 8.52 0.99
CA LEU A 206 -5.81 9.38 2.16
C LEU A 206 -5.01 10.68 2.02
N VAL A 207 -4.23 10.77 0.95
CA VAL A 207 -3.30 11.87 0.69
C VAL A 207 -3.63 12.53 -0.63
N ARG A 208 -3.18 13.78 -0.78
CA ARG A 208 -3.26 14.52 -2.03
C ARG A 208 -2.03 15.40 -2.16
N SER A 209 -1.70 15.73 -3.40
CA SER A 209 -0.71 16.76 -3.68
C SER A 209 -1.21 18.10 -3.12
N ALA A 210 -0.35 18.78 -2.37
CA ALA A 210 -0.64 20.11 -1.85
C ALA A 210 -0.43 21.13 -2.96
N SER A 211 -1.38 22.04 -3.14
CA SER A 211 -1.20 23.12 -4.11
C SER A 211 -0.13 24.10 -3.63
N LYS A 212 0.57 24.74 -4.56
CA LYS A 212 1.58 25.76 -4.24
C LYS A 212 1.02 26.89 -3.36
N SER A 213 -0.26 27.25 -3.54
CA SER A 213 -0.92 28.25 -2.70
C SER A 213 -1.06 27.79 -1.25
N GLU A 214 -1.45 26.54 -1.03
CA GLU A 214 -1.62 25.97 0.32
C GLU A 214 -0.30 25.87 1.08
N VAL A 215 0.82 25.62 0.39
CA VAL A 215 2.15 25.52 0.99
C VAL A 215 2.72 26.90 1.36
N LEU A 216 2.44 27.93 0.56
CA LEU A 216 2.97 29.28 0.77
C LEU A 216 2.16 30.10 1.78
N ASP A 217 0.94 29.67 2.11
CA ASP A 217 0.12 30.30 3.15
C ASP A 217 0.57 29.89 4.56
N ALA A 218 1.66 30.52 5.04
CA ALA A 218 2.21 30.36 6.39
C ALA A 218 1.27 30.74 7.56
N LYS A 219 0.01 31.11 7.27
CA LYS A 219 -1.00 31.47 8.28
C LYS A 219 -1.84 30.28 8.79
N ALA A 220 -1.68 29.08 8.24
CA ALA A 220 -2.45 27.91 8.67
C ALA A 220 -1.84 27.17 9.88
N GLU A 221 -0.59 27.44 10.26
CA GLU A 221 0.09 26.71 11.34
C GLU A 221 -0.24 27.19 12.77
N THR A 222 -0.87 28.36 12.96
CA THR A 222 -1.15 28.91 14.29
C THR A 222 -2.47 28.45 14.94
N GLY A 223 -3.21 27.52 14.32
CA GLY A 223 -4.54 27.11 14.79
C GLY A 223 -4.61 25.93 15.77
N LEU A 224 -3.49 25.29 16.14
CA LEU A 224 -3.48 24.05 16.94
C LEU A 224 -2.89 24.17 18.35
N GLN A 225 -2.59 25.39 18.81
CA GLN A 225 -2.23 25.65 20.21
C GLN A 225 -3.24 26.63 20.85
N SER A 226 -4.45 26.15 21.10
CA SER A 226 -5.29 26.73 22.16
C SER A 226 -6.27 25.69 22.70
N SER A 227 -5.86 24.97 23.74
CA SER A 227 -6.69 24.49 24.85
C SER A 227 -5.78 24.18 26.02
#